data_AF-A0AAE0CL49-F1
#
_entry.id   AF-A0AAE0CL49-F1
#
_cell.length_a   1.000
_cell.length_b   1.000
_cell.length_c   1.000
_cell.angle_alpha   90.00
_cell.angle_beta   90.00
_cell.angle_gamma   90.00
#
_symmetry.space_group_name_H-M   'P 1'
#
loop_
_entity.id
_entity.type
_entity.pdbx_description
1 polymer ?
#
loop_
_entity_poly.entity_id
_entity_poly.type
_entity_poly.pdbx_seq_one_letter_code
_entity_poly.pdbx_strand_id
1 'polypeptide(L)'
;MREIFREYAIQQGVVLKRVKNDHVRHTYKCLGDGCPWSVHGSHMIDRITIMIKTLVDEHECHRVYTNKEAKVNWIDSMFENPVKINLSVSVKVISDLLRENYKVSVDIQRLYKGMRSYNVFDFNEAMDEVRAINHTAKS
;
A
#
# COMPACT_ATOMS: atom_id res chain seq x y z
N MET A 1 -6.51 13.61 -0.14
CA MET A 1 -7.04 13.03 1.12
C MET A 1 -7.09 11.50 1.16
N ARG A 2 -7.65 10.83 0.14
CA ARG A 2 -7.72 9.35 0.14
C ARG A 2 -6.36 8.68 0.29
N GLU A 3 -5.34 9.21 -0.39
CA GLU A 3 -3.99 8.63 -0.39
C GLU A 3 -3.29 8.86 0.95
N ILE A 4 -3.39 10.05 1.52
CA ILE A 4 -2.90 10.37 2.87
C ILE A 4 -3.47 9.36 3.89
N PHE A 5 -4.79 9.15 3.91
CA PHE A 5 -5.39 8.21 4.84
C PHE A 5 -5.17 6.74 4.49
N ARG A 6 -4.87 6.42 3.22
CA ARG A 6 -4.41 5.08 2.81
C ARG A 6 -3.06 4.79 3.47
N GLU A 7 -2.12 5.71 3.32
CA GLU A 7 -0.78 5.58 3.88
C GLU A 7 -0.81 5.53 5.41
N TYR A 8 -1.56 6.44 6.04
CA TYR A 8 -1.79 6.41 7.49
C TYR A 8 -2.34 5.05 7.95
N ALA A 9 -3.38 4.54 7.28
CA ALA A 9 -3.99 3.25 7.63
C ALA A 9 -2.98 2.10 7.56
N ILE A 10 -2.09 2.12 6.58
CA ILE A 10 -1.04 1.10 6.41
C ILE A 10 0.03 1.22 7.50
N GLN A 11 0.54 2.43 7.75
CA GLN A 11 1.57 2.69 8.77
C GLN A 11 1.08 2.33 10.17
N GLN A 12 -0.12 2.79 10.54
CA GLN A 12 -0.74 2.46 11.84
C GLN A 12 -1.28 1.04 11.90
N GLY A 13 -1.38 0.35 10.75
CA GLY A 13 -1.92 -1.00 10.66
C GLY A 13 -3.37 -1.05 11.12
N VAL A 14 -4.18 -0.11 10.67
CA VAL A 14 -5.60 -0.01 10.99
C VAL A 14 -6.43 -0.05 9.72
N VAL A 15 -7.72 -0.36 9.86
CA VAL A 15 -8.66 -0.31 8.73
C VAL A 15 -9.57 0.89 8.94
N LEU A 16 -9.55 1.82 8.00
CA LEU A 16 -10.39 3.01 8.05
C LEU A 16 -11.59 2.87 7.13
N LYS A 17 -12.77 3.25 7.63
CA LYS A 17 -13.98 3.42 6.82
C LYS A 17 -14.17 4.90 6.53
N ARG A 18 -14.42 5.21 5.25
CA ARG A 18 -14.94 6.51 4.86
C ARG A 18 -16.43 6.55 5.20
N VAL A 19 -16.81 7.42 6.15
CA VAL A 19 -18.19 7.52 6.65
C VAL A 19 -19.01 8.51 5.83
N LYS A 20 -18.40 9.61 5.39
CA LYS A 20 -19.06 10.63 4.57
C LYS A 20 -18.11 11.14 3.51
N ASN A 21 -18.63 11.28 2.30
CA ASN A 21 -17.93 11.76 1.12
C ASN A 21 -18.91 12.58 0.28
N ASP A 22 -19.12 13.83 0.68
CA ASP A 22 -19.58 14.82 -0.29
C ASP A 22 -18.33 15.52 -0.87
N HIS A 23 -18.47 16.25 -1.98
CA HIS A 23 -17.33 16.91 -2.63
C HIS A 23 -16.60 17.92 -1.73
N VAL A 24 -17.13 18.20 -0.54
CA VAL A 24 -16.64 19.22 0.39
C VAL A 24 -16.10 18.60 1.69
N ARG A 25 -16.67 17.49 2.17
CA ARG A 25 -16.43 16.94 3.51
C ARG A 25 -15.96 15.48 3.45
N HIS A 26 -14.87 15.23 4.16
CA HIS A 26 -14.24 13.92 4.28
C HIS A 26 -14.27 13.49 5.73
N THR A 27 -14.86 12.34 6.02
CA THR A 27 -14.83 11.74 7.36
C THR A 27 -14.34 10.32 7.29
N TYR A 28 -13.32 10.01 8.09
CA TYR A 28 -12.82 8.65 8.28
C TYR A 28 -12.95 8.25 9.74
N LYS A 29 -13.26 6.98 9.97
CA LYS A 29 -13.28 6.35 11.30
C LYS A 29 -12.53 5.03 11.23
N CYS A 30 -11.94 4.63 12.35
CA CYS A 30 -11.42 3.27 12.45
C CYS A 30 -12.58 2.27 12.46
N LEU A 31 -12.37 1.09 11.87
CA LEU A 31 -13.32 -0.03 11.86
C LEU A 31 -13.13 -0.99 13.02
N GLY A 32 -12.08 -0.83 13.83
CA GLY A 32 -11.92 -1.60 15.05
C GLY A 32 -13.10 -1.39 15.98
N ASP A 33 -13.59 -2.47 16.60
CA ASP A 33 -14.72 -2.40 17.51
C ASP A 33 -14.40 -1.49 18.70
N GLY A 34 -15.34 -0.61 19.05
CA GLY A 34 -15.17 0.41 20.09
C GLY A 34 -14.11 1.49 19.82
N CYS A 35 -13.38 1.44 18.71
CA CYS A 35 -12.22 2.32 18.51
C CYS A 35 -12.64 3.79 18.34
N PRO A 36 -12.11 4.73 19.16
CA PRO A 36 -12.54 6.13 19.14
C PRO A 36 -11.95 6.93 17.96
N TRP A 37 -10.92 6.39 17.30
CA TRP A 37 -10.19 7.10 16.26
C TRP A 37 -11.11 7.59 15.14
N SER A 38 -11.04 8.89 14.89
CA SER A 38 -11.78 9.51 13.78
C SER A 38 -11.16 10.83 13.35
N VAL A 39 -11.41 11.18 12.10
CA VAL A 39 -10.98 12.45 11.53
C VAL A 39 -12.08 13.02 10.65
N HIS A 40 -12.34 14.31 10.82
CA HIS A 40 -13.24 15.09 10.01
C HIS A 40 -12.47 16.26 9.40
N GLY A 41 -12.51 16.35 8.08
CA GLY A 41 -11.94 17.47 7.33
C GLY A 41 -12.89 17.95 6.25
N SER A 42 -12.64 19.17 5.78
CA SER A 42 -13.36 19.73 4.63
C SER A 42 -12.43 20.54 3.73
N HIS A 43 -12.72 20.52 2.44
CA HIS A 43 -12.06 21.41 1.49
C HIS A 43 -12.32 22.87 1.87
N MET A 44 -11.30 23.69 1.71
CA MET A 44 -11.42 25.15 1.76
C MET A 44 -12.05 25.68 0.47
N ILE A 45 -12.25 26.99 0.39
CA ILE A 45 -12.90 27.65 -0.76
C ILE A 45 -12.16 27.36 -2.08
N ASP A 46 -10.82 27.25 -2.01
CA ASP A 46 -9.95 26.91 -3.15
C ASP A 46 -10.16 25.49 -3.71
N ARG A 47 -10.88 24.63 -2.99
CA ARG A 47 -11.10 23.20 -3.28
C ARG A 47 -9.83 22.34 -3.38
N ILE A 48 -8.66 22.91 -3.11
CA ILE A 48 -7.37 22.22 -3.14
C ILE A 48 -6.95 21.90 -1.71
N THR A 49 -7.00 22.90 -0.84
CA THR A 49 -6.59 22.80 0.55
C THR A 49 -7.66 22.09 1.37
N ILE A 50 -7.24 21.19 2.25
CA ILE A 50 -8.15 20.51 3.17
C ILE A 50 -7.81 20.90 4.60
N MET A 51 -8.81 21.41 5.30
CA MET A 51 -8.72 21.72 6.71
C MET A 51 -9.24 20.56 7.53
N ILE A 52 -8.42 20.03 8.44
CA ILE A 52 -8.87 19.10 9.47
C ILE A 52 -9.57 19.93 10.56
N LYS A 53 -10.84 19.62 10.81
CA LYS A 53 -11.67 20.30 11.82
C LYS A 53 -11.71 19.53 13.14
N THR A 54 -11.62 18.22 13.06
CA THR A 54 -11.65 17.34 14.24
C THR A 54 -10.76 16.15 13.97
N LEU A 55 -9.92 15.83 14.94
CA LEU A 55 -9.07 14.64 14.95
C LEU A 55 -9.11 14.06 16.35
N VAL A 56 -9.53 12.81 16.46
CA VAL A 56 -9.32 11.95 17.63
C VAL A 56 -8.25 10.97 17.20
N ASP A 57 -7.01 11.17 17.65
CA ASP A 57 -5.84 10.40 17.20
C ASP A 57 -5.44 9.28 18.17
N GLU A 58 -6.43 8.68 18.80
CA GLU A 58 -6.25 7.56 19.72
C GLU A 58 -6.89 6.31 19.13
N HIS A 59 -6.12 5.23 19.05
CA HIS A 59 -6.62 3.91 18.65
C HIS A 59 -6.66 2.99 19.86
N GLU A 60 -7.79 2.32 20.04
CA GLU A 60 -7.96 1.23 21.02
C GLU A 60 -8.19 -0.12 20.32
N CYS A 61 -7.91 -0.19 19.02
CA CYS A 61 -8.06 -1.40 18.22
C CYS A 61 -6.74 -2.16 18.06
N HIS A 62 -6.86 -3.46 17.82
CA HIS A 62 -5.72 -4.28 17.43
C HIS A 62 -5.21 -3.93 16.04
N ARG A 63 -3.87 -4.02 15.88
CA ARG A 63 -3.21 -3.85 14.58
C ARG A 63 -3.62 -4.98 13.61
N VAL A 64 -3.85 -4.61 12.36
CA VAL A 64 -4.06 -5.49 11.22
C VAL A 64 -2.78 -5.56 10.38
N TYR A 65 -2.22 -6.77 10.24
CA TYR A 65 -1.04 -7.03 9.43
C TYR A 65 -1.37 -7.24 7.95
N THR A 66 -2.59 -7.64 7.61
CA THR A 66 -3.07 -7.83 6.24
C THR A 66 -3.96 -6.65 5.81
N ASN A 67 -3.33 -5.50 5.55
CA ASN A 67 -4.07 -4.28 5.23
C ASN A 67 -4.50 -4.24 3.74
N LYS A 68 -5.81 -4.24 3.48
CA LYS A 68 -6.37 -4.18 2.12
C LYS A 68 -5.98 -2.90 1.37
N GLU A 69 -5.64 -1.82 2.07
CA GLU A 69 -5.19 -0.56 1.50
C GLU A 69 -3.76 -0.60 0.94
N ALA A 70 -2.96 -1.62 1.26
CA ALA A 70 -1.66 -1.91 0.64
C ALA A 70 -1.81 -2.41 -0.81
N LYS A 71 -2.42 -1.58 -1.66
CA LYS A 71 -2.81 -1.87 -3.05
C LYS A 71 -1.59 -1.82 -3.97
N VAL A 72 -1.74 -2.40 -5.16
CA VAL A 72 -0.70 -2.45 -6.20
C VAL A 72 -0.04 -1.09 -6.44
N ASN A 73 -0.82 -0.02 -6.55
CA ASN A 73 -0.32 1.33 -6.75
C ASN A 73 0.41 1.93 -5.52
N TRP A 74 0.01 1.55 -4.30
CA TRP A 74 0.76 1.94 -3.11
C TRP A 74 2.09 1.21 -3.04
N ILE A 75 2.08 -0.09 -3.33
CA ILE A 75 3.30 -0.91 -3.46
C ILE A 75 4.23 -0.26 -4.50
N ASP A 76 3.73 0.04 -5.69
CA ASP A 76 4.46 0.73 -6.78
C ASP A 76 5.11 2.03 -6.26
N SER A 77 4.32 2.90 -5.60
CA SER A 77 4.81 4.18 -5.07
C SER A 77 5.92 4.06 -4.02
N MET A 78 5.98 2.95 -3.28
CA MET A 78 7.07 2.73 -2.31
C MET A 78 8.43 2.53 -2.99
N PHE A 79 8.43 2.20 -4.29
CA PHE A 79 9.62 1.85 -5.06
C PHE A 79 9.98 2.88 -6.13
N GLU A 80 9.18 3.95 -6.29
CA GLU A 80 9.44 5.05 -7.23
C GLU A 80 10.75 5.80 -6.93
N ASN A 81 11.18 5.84 -5.66
CA ASN A 81 12.38 6.58 -5.24
C ASN A 81 13.57 5.72 -4.76
N PRO A 82 13.40 4.63 -3.98
CA PRO A 82 14.54 3.86 -3.47
C PRO A 82 15.13 2.80 -4.43
N VAL A 83 14.46 2.43 -5.53
CA VAL A 83 14.91 1.34 -6.43
C VAL A 83 15.88 1.80 -7.53
N LYS A 84 16.31 3.07 -7.53
CA LYS A 84 17.39 3.53 -8.43
C LYS A 84 18.78 2.94 -8.15
N ILE A 85 18.98 2.13 -7.11
CA ILE A 85 20.34 1.76 -6.66
C ILE A 85 20.65 0.24 -6.64
N ASN A 86 19.72 -0.70 -6.86
CA ASN A 86 20.13 -2.11 -7.06
C ASN A 86 19.14 -2.88 -7.93
N LEU A 87 19.52 -3.11 -9.19
CA LEU A 87 18.79 -3.95 -10.13
C LEU A 87 18.96 -5.43 -9.74
N SER A 88 17.91 -5.98 -9.13
CA SER A 88 17.56 -7.41 -8.92
C SER A 88 16.83 -7.62 -7.58
N VAL A 89 16.02 -6.66 -7.13
CA VAL A 89 15.29 -6.80 -5.86
C VAL A 89 14.23 -7.91 -6.01
N SER A 90 14.50 -9.06 -5.38
CA SER A 90 13.55 -10.17 -5.39
C SER A 90 12.25 -9.82 -4.66
N VAL A 91 11.14 -10.46 -5.04
CA VAL A 91 9.84 -10.32 -4.37
C VAL A 91 9.93 -10.61 -2.87
N LYS A 92 10.85 -11.50 -2.46
CA LYS A 92 11.11 -11.79 -1.05
C LYS A 92 11.66 -10.58 -0.31
N VAL A 93 12.67 -9.90 -0.88
CA VAL A 93 13.24 -8.68 -0.28
C VAL A 93 12.17 -7.60 -0.15
N ILE A 94 11.33 -7.42 -1.16
CA ILE A 94 10.20 -6.48 -1.09
C ILE A 94 9.22 -6.85 0.03
N SER A 95 8.86 -8.13 0.12
CA SER A 95 7.99 -8.61 1.19
C SER A 95 8.59 -8.38 2.57
N ASP A 96 9.90 -8.60 2.72
CA ASP A 96 10.62 -8.41 3.99
C ASP A 96 10.66 -6.92 4.36
N LEU A 97 10.96 -6.02 3.42
CA LEU A 97 10.94 -4.57 3.63
C LEU A 97 9.55 -4.05 4.05
N LEU A 98 8.48 -4.52 3.39
CA LEU A 98 7.12 -4.14 3.76
C LEU A 98 6.75 -4.65 5.17
N ARG A 99 7.22 -5.86 5.52
CA ARG A 99 7.03 -6.42 6.86
C ARG A 99 7.86 -5.67 7.91
N GLU A 100 9.06 -5.24 7.60
CA GLU A 100 9.96 -4.59 8.55
C GLU A 100 9.54 -3.15 8.83
N ASN A 101 9.31 -2.37 7.77
CA ASN A 101 9.05 -0.94 7.85
C ASN A 101 7.59 -0.62 8.17
N TYR A 102 6.65 -1.43 7.65
CA TYR A 102 5.22 -1.16 7.75
C TYR A 102 4.47 -2.24 8.53
N LYS A 103 5.12 -3.32 8.97
CA LYS A 103 4.46 -4.47 9.60
C LYS A 103 3.25 -4.95 8.78
N VAL A 104 3.37 -4.94 7.46
CA VAL A 104 2.32 -5.42 6.54
C VAL A 104 2.77 -6.68 5.83
N SER A 105 1.87 -7.65 5.75
CA SER A 105 1.96 -8.82 4.89
C SER A 105 1.08 -8.62 3.66
N VAL A 106 1.65 -8.84 2.47
CA VAL A 106 1.00 -8.70 1.17
C VAL A 106 1.13 -10.03 0.42
N ASP A 107 0.07 -10.45 -0.29
CA ASP A 107 0.16 -11.65 -1.11
C ASP A 107 1.14 -11.49 -2.28
N ILE A 108 1.77 -12.59 -2.65
CA ILE A 108 2.82 -12.61 -3.67
C ILE A 108 2.34 -12.11 -5.04
N GLN A 109 1.06 -12.34 -5.40
CA GLN A 109 0.52 -11.91 -6.69
C GLN A 109 0.36 -10.39 -6.75
N ARG A 110 -0.05 -9.74 -5.65
CA ARG A 110 -0.08 -8.27 -5.53
C ARG A 110 1.32 -7.67 -5.59
N LEU A 111 2.31 -8.31 -4.96
CA LEU A 111 3.70 -7.87 -5.05
C LEU A 111 4.20 -7.89 -6.49
N TYR A 112 4.05 -9.02 -7.20
CA TYR A 112 4.42 -9.10 -8.61
C TYR A 112 3.73 -8.04 -9.47
N LYS A 113 2.44 -7.77 -9.22
CA LYS A 113 1.71 -6.72 -9.95
C LYS A 113 2.26 -5.32 -9.64
N GLY A 114 2.58 -5.02 -8.38
CA GLY A 114 3.14 -3.73 -7.97
C GLY A 114 4.55 -3.50 -8.50
N MET A 115 5.30 -4.57 -8.73
CA MET A 115 6.66 -4.52 -9.26
C MET A 115 6.71 -4.52 -10.80
N ARG A 116 5.58 -4.70 -11.50
CA ARG A 116 5.57 -4.75 -12.98
C ARG A 116 6.15 -3.50 -13.61
N SER A 117 5.90 -2.32 -13.05
CA SER A 117 6.44 -1.04 -13.55
C SER A 117 7.97 -1.01 -13.60
N TYR A 118 8.65 -1.86 -12.81
CA TYR A 118 10.11 -1.94 -12.71
C TYR A 118 10.74 -3.17 -13.39
N ASN A 119 9.94 -4.18 -13.75
CA ASN A 119 10.43 -5.51 -14.18
C ASN A 119 10.03 -5.91 -15.61
N VAL A 120 9.58 -5.00 -16.48
CA VAL A 120 9.10 -5.37 -17.83
C VAL A 120 10.22 -5.95 -18.72
N PHE A 121 11.48 -5.55 -18.50
CA PHE A 121 12.61 -6.10 -19.26
C PHE A 121 13.10 -7.46 -18.71
N ASP A 122 13.36 -7.56 -17.40
CA ASP A 122 13.91 -8.78 -16.78
C ASP A 122 12.93 -9.98 -16.74
N PHE A 123 11.62 -9.74 -16.64
CA PHE A 123 10.66 -10.83 -16.45
C PHE A 123 10.49 -11.72 -17.69
N ASN A 124 10.55 -11.13 -18.88
CA ASN A 124 10.42 -11.91 -20.12
C ASN A 124 11.68 -12.74 -20.39
N GLU A 125 12.86 -12.16 -20.16
CA GLU A 125 14.16 -12.86 -20.30
C GLU A 125 14.28 -14.02 -19.29
N ALA A 126 13.95 -13.78 -18.01
CA ALA A 126 13.97 -14.83 -16.99
C ALA A 126 12.96 -15.96 -17.27
N MET A 127 11.79 -15.64 -17.84
CA MET A 127 10.81 -16.66 -18.23
C MET A 127 11.24 -17.45 -19.47
N ASP A 128 11.97 -16.84 -20.39
CA ASP A 128 12.51 -17.51 -21.57
C ASP A 128 13.70 -18.41 -21.21
N GLU A 129 14.54 -18.03 -20.24
CA GLU A 129 15.56 -18.91 -19.66
C GLU A 129 14.95 -20.12 -18.95
N VAL A 130 13.93 -19.91 -18.11
CA VAL A 130 13.23 -21.00 -17.43
C VAL A 130 12.55 -21.95 -18.42
N ARG A 131 12.04 -21.44 -19.55
CA ARG A 131 11.52 -22.28 -20.63
C ARG A 131 12.63 -23.06 -21.33
N ALA A 132 13.76 -22.42 -21.64
CA ALA A 132 14.90 -23.06 -22.29
C ALA A 132 15.50 -24.21 -21.46
N ILE A 133 15.60 -24.04 -20.14
CA ILE A 133 16.07 -25.06 -19.19
C ILE A 133 15.12 -26.27 -19.15
N ASN A 134 13.81 -26.03 -19.17
CA ASN A 134 12.81 -27.10 -19.12
C ASN A 134 12.70 -27.89 -20.45
N HIS A 135 13.11 -27.29 -21.57
CA HIS A 135 13.20 -27.98 -22.86
C HIS A 135 14.45 -28.86 -22.97
N THR A 136 15.57 -28.47 -22.35
CA THR A 136 16.81 -29.27 -22.31
C THR A 136 16.74 -30.42 -21.31
N ALA A 137 15.89 -30.33 -20.28
CA ALA A 137 15.68 -31.40 -19.29
C ALA A 137 14.71 -32.51 -19.75
N LYS A 138 14.09 -32.39 -20.93
CA LYS A 138 13.13 -33.35 -21.50
C LYS A 138 13.63 -34.08 -22.75
N SER A 139 14.91 -33.93 -23.10
CA SER A 139 15.54 -34.63 -24.24
C SER A 139 16.60 -35.62 -23.78
#